data_AF-A0A1G9XUG3-F1
#
_entry.id   AF-A0A1G9XUG3-F1
#
_cell.length_a   1.000
_cell.length_b   1.000
_cell.length_c   1.000
_cell.angle_alpha   90.00
_cell.angle_beta   90.00
_cell.angle_gamma   90.00
#
_symmetry.space_group_name_H-M   'P 1'
#
loop_
_entity.id
_entity.type
_entity.pdbx_description
1 polymer ?
#
loop_
_entity_poly.entity_id
_entity_poly.type
_entity_poly.pdbx_seq_one_letter_code
_entity_poly.pdbx_strand_id
1 'polypeptide(L)'
;MRDAPLTARQFRFWLWYLSTPLDERWFMHLVEFIDVPDDATEQAVVAATSQVVSRHEALRTRFDVAESGAMVRLVDPACTPEVHLVDSDHPAEDQNDLNDVAAALVRRPIELCRQWPIRFLLIGVEGRVRQVCLVVHHVAVDREALAILRDELAEALEGHAAVRAERAGDPYELESGSRARRRSDAAAAHWRTALPELPAVVLPYHRDSARPVQRLAWIDSPSLGHALPMIAGRLRMSAPSIVLAAFDIALAAWTGLRRWRWETIVDNRPPGLDEGTIGCFIDPTLVSSDVDAGGTFADHVRHVSNAMLLGVRHSVCDYTELYELEVLGALRRGSNLDTPLMYNFKGAASSILESGDGSDPGTPKEFVPSEVRWAQRHDPSLMFVRVHRLGTLPTLSLAARDSLIGTEDHRALLLAVERILWSASENPDIVVGELLTAVSAPSWPRPPDWTELSDSRWVDLAATEAFLRTLDAVDDVRCTTHTNQRGHVLHAHIDVADIDRALQALRIGCRQMLYEAGAMIPDRVILHGPAETTVQWSPDDPPPASVPSSDSEQALIDNVASLLGRYPASLDLSLLEQGGRAADLIRLHRALAESGWDGVAPKDLLGPATLRGVAAQLSRITDSLSEAGENA
;
A
#
# COMPACT_ATOMS: atom_id res chain seq x y z
N MET A 1 -18.12 -12.98 25.05
CA MET A 1 -17.45 -12.72 23.76
C MET A 1 -18.53 -12.72 22.69
N ARG A 2 -18.58 -11.72 21.82
CA ARG A 2 -19.49 -11.66 20.67
C ARG A 2 -18.64 -11.73 19.40
N ASP A 3 -18.96 -12.63 18.48
CA ASP A 3 -18.35 -12.68 17.16
C ASP A 3 -19.16 -11.86 16.15
N ALA A 4 -18.46 -11.26 15.18
CA ALA A 4 -19.07 -10.54 14.06
C ALA A 4 -18.14 -10.60 12.85
N PRO A 5 -18.63 -10.45 11.61
CA PRO A 5 -17.75 -10.37 10.45
C PRO A 5 -16.86 -9.13 10.50
N LEU A 6 -15.72 -9.17 9.81
CA LEU A 6 -14.86 -8.00 9.60
C LEU A 6 -15.53 -7.03 8.63
N THR A 7 -15.21 -5.75 8.78
CA THR A 7 -15.41 -4.79 7.69
C THR A 7 -14.44 -5.04 6.54
N ALA A 8 -14.70 -4.53 5.34
CA ALA A 8 -13.80 -4.72 4.20
C ALA A 8 -12.43 -4.09 4.47
N ARG A 9 -12.41 -2.95 5.16
CA ARG A 9 -11.18 -2.26 5.59
C ARG A 9 -10.39 -3.03 6.64
N GLN A 10 -11.09 -3.66 7.60
CA GLN A 10 -10.43 -4.52 8.57
C GLN A 10 -9.79 -5.74 7.90
N PHE A 11 -10.49 -6.35 6.94
CA PHE A 11 -9.94 -7.47 6.18
C PHE A 11 -8.71 -7.05 5.38
N ARG A 12 -8.72 -5.85 4.75
CA ARG A 12 -7.54 -5.26 4.10
C ARG A 12 -6.35 -5.16 5.04
N PHE A 13 -6.53 -4.52 6.21
CA PHE A 13 -5.43 -4.34 7.17
C PHE A 13 -4.94 -5.68 7.73
N TRP A 14 -5.84 -6.64 7.90
CA TRP A 14 -5.47 -7.99 8.33
C TRP A 14 -4.67 -8.74 7.23
N LEU A 15 -5.05 -8.62 5.95
CA LEU A 15 -4.29 -9.19 4.84
C LEU A 15 -2.91 -8.54 4.69
N TRP A 16 -2.84 -7.21 4.89
CA TRP A 16 -1.58 -6.47 4.90
C TRP A 16 -0.70 -6.93 6.07
N TYR A 17 -1.27 -7.09 7.25
CA TYR A 17 -0.62 -7.64 8.44
C TYR A 17 0.01 -9.02 8.19
N LEU A 18 -0.70 -9.93 7.53
CA LEU A 18 -0.14 -11.24 7.19
C LEU A 18 0.94 -11.19 6.12
N SER A 19 0.82 -10.26 5.18
CA SER A 19 1.76 -10.13 4.06
C SER A 19 3.08 -9.43 4.44
N THR A 20 3.09 -8.73 5.58
CA THR A 20 4.29 -8.02 6.07
C THR A 20 5.14 -8.90 6.99
N PRO A 21 6.48 -8.91 6.80
CA PRO A 21 7.43 -9.54 7.73
C PRO A 21 7.20 -9.11 9.18
N LEU A 22 7.36 -10.05 10.11
CA LEU A 22 7.00 -9.85 11.52
C LEU A 22 7.61 -8.57 12.12
N ASP A 23 8.88 -8.32 11.88
CA ASP A 23 9.65 -7.19 12.43
C ASP A 23 9.38 -5.84 11.74
N GLU A 24 8.56 -5.83 10.69
CA GLU A 24 8.11 -4.62 10.02
C GLU A 24 6.67 -4.26 10.38
N ARG A 25 5.86 -5.20 10.88
CA ARG A 25 4.40 -5.03 11.13
C ARG A 25 4.02 -3.80 11.95
N TRP A 26 4.94 -3.24 12.72
CA TRP A 26 4.74 -1.98 13.43
C TRP A 26 4.46 -0.78 12.53
N PHE A 27 4.71 -0.87 11.21
CA PHE A 27 4.33 0.19 10.27
C PHE A 27 2.81 0.47 10.26
N MET A 28 1.99 -0.47 10.73
CA MET A 28 0.54 -0.31 10.89
C MET A 28 0.14 0.31 12.23
N HIS A 29 1.09 0.65 13.09
CA HIS A 29 0.82 1.34 14.34
C HIS A 29 0.68 2.84 14.08
N LEU A 30 -0.38 3.41 14.64
CA LEU A 30 -0.50 4.83 14.94
C LEU A 30 0.01 5.06 16.35
N VAL A 31 0.83 6.10 16.51
CA VAL A 31 1.49 6.44 17.77
C VAL A 31 1.16 7.88 18.12
N GLU A 32 0.64 8.11 19.32
CA GLU A 32 0.32 9.43 19.86
C GLU A 32 0.91 9.56 21.26
N PHE A 33 1.46 10.72 21.59
CA PHE A 33 1.97 11.04 22.93
C PHE A 33 1.07 12.08 23.59
N ILE A 34 0.69 11.83 24.83
CA ILE A 34 -0.21 12.67 25.60
C ILE A 34 0.46 13.00 26.93
N ASP A 35 0.58 14.29 27.24
CA ASP A 35 1.14 14.75 28.51
C ASP A 35 0.20 14.39 29.67
N VAL A 36 0.82 13.99 30.78
CA VAL A 36 0.11 13.64 32.01
C VAL A 36 0.15 14.84 32.96
N PRO A 37 -0.98 15.24 33.57
CA PRO A 37 -1.00 16.29 34.59
C PRO A 37 -0.02 16.00 35.73
N ASP A 38 0.70 17.03 36.21
CA ASP A 38 1.75 16.87 37.22
C ASP A 38 1.27 16.27 38.56
N ASP A 39 -0.03 16.36 38.85
CA ASP A 39 -0.67 15.82 40.06
C ASP A 39 -1.32 14.43 39.85
N ALA A 40 -1.31 13.89 38.63
CA ALA A 40 -1.85 12.57 38.35
C ALA A 40 -0.93 11.45 38.88
N THR A 41 -1.53 10.49 39.59
CA THR A 41 -0.83 9.28 40.04
C THR A 41 -0.79 8.22 38.94
N GLU A 42 0.16 7.29 38.97
CA GLU A 42 0.18 6.13 38.05
C GLU A 42 -1.16 5.37 38.06
N GLN A 43 -1.78 5.22 39.23
CA GLN A 43 -3.10 4.58 39.37
C GLN A 43 -4.20 5.36 38.64
N ALA A 44 -4.16 6.70 38.70
CA ALA A 44 -5.09 7.55 37.96
C ALA A 44 -4.86 7.43 36.44
N VAL A 45 -3.60 7.35 36.01
CA VAL A 45 -3.25 7.14 34.60
C VAL A 45 -3.78 5.78 34.10
N VAL A 46 -3.57 4.69 34.85
CA VAL A 46 -4.10 3.36 34.51
C VAL A 46 -5.63 3.32 34.53
N ALA A 47 -6.27 4.07 35.44
CA ALA A 47 -7.72 4.21 35.45
C ALA A 47 -8.24 4.94 34.20
N ALA A 48 -7.55 6.01 33.77
CA ALA A 48 -7.90 6.76 32.57
C ALA A 48 -7.78 5.89 31.30
N THR A 49 -6.71 5.10 31.16
CA THR A 49 -6.58 4.17 30.02
C THR A 49 -7.66 3.11 30.02
N SER A 50 -8.00 2.57 31.19
CA SER A 50 -9.09 1.60 31.36
C SER A 50 -10.46 2.19 30.98
N GLN A 51 -10.71 3.45 31.34
CA GLN A 51 -11.93 4.16 30.99
C GLN A 51 -12.10 4.26 29.46
N VAL A 52 -11.06 4.69 28.75
CA VAL A 52 -11.09 4.81 27.27
C VAL A 52 -11.31 3.46 26.60
N VAL A 53 -10.58 2.41 27.00
CA VAL A 53 -10.73 1.07 26.40
C VAL A 53 -12.09 0.43 26.70
N SER A 54 -12.62 0.63 27.91
CA SER A 54 -13.93 0.09 28.28
C SER A 54 -15.07 0.64 27.40
N ARG A 55 -14.94 1.91 26.99
CA ARG A 55 -15.92 2.65 26.19
C ARG A 55 -15.99 2.15 24.74
N HIS A 56 -14.85 1.77 24.16
CA HIS A 56 -14.74 1.50 22.72
C HIS A 56 -14.52 0.03 22.42
N GLU A 57 -15.54 -0.65 21.87
CA GLU A 57 -15.44 -2.08 21.54
C GLU A 57 -14.29 -2.35 20.54
N ALA A 58 -14.03 -1.43 19.61
CA ALA A 58 -12.97 -1.53 18.61
C ALA A 58 -11.57 -1.71 19.24
N LEU A 59 -11.33 -1.15 20.43
CA LEU A 59 -10.04 -1.24 21.13
C LEU A 59 -9.86 -2.55 21.89
N ARG A 60 -10.93 -3.33 22.06
CA ARG A 60 -10.96 -4.63 22.75
C ARG A 60 -11.46 -5.74 21.82
N THR A 61 -11.21 -5.58 20.53
CA THR A 61 -11.60 -6.52 19.46
C THR A 61 -10.38 -7.24 18.93
N ARG A 62 -10.35 -8.58 19.07
CA ARG A 62 -9.38 -9.45 18.40
C ARG A 62 -9.91 -9.91 17.04
N PHE A 63 -9.02 -10.36 16.16
CA PHE A 63 -9.34 -10.81 14.80
C PHE A 63 -8.86 -12.24 14.61
N ASP A 64 -9.79 -13.17 14.45
CA ASP A 64 -9.50 -14.61 14.48
C ASP A 64 -10.32 -15.37 13.43
N VAL A 65 -9.99 -16.64 13.24
CA VAL A 65 -10.66 -17.54 12.31
C VAL A 65 -11.75 -18.33 13.04
N ALA A 66 -13.01 -18.18 12.62
CA ALA A 66 -14.12 -18.98 13.14
C ALA A 66 -14.01 -20.46 12.71
N GLU A 67 -14.78 -21.34 13.34
CA GLU A 67 -14.89 -22.76 12.95
C GLU A 67 -15.28 -22.95 11.48
N SER A 68 -16.05 -22.02 10.91
CA SER A 68 -16.42 -22.02 9.49
C SER A 68 -15.29 -21.60 8.53
N GLY A 69 -14.09 -21.32 9.04
CA GLY A 69 -12.96 -20.77 8.29
C GLY A 69 -13.15 -19.33 7.83
N ALA A 70 -14.09 -18.58 8.42
CA ALA A 70 -14.28 -17.17 8.12
C ALA A 70 -13.52 -16.30 9.13
N MET A 71 -12.91 -15.21 8.67
CA MET A 71 -12.37 -14.21 9.59
C MET A 71 -13.51 -13.52 10.35
N VAL A 72 -13.36 -13.42 11.67
CA VAL A 72 -14.31 -12.79 12.58
C VAL A 72 -13.60 -11.84 13.55
N ARG A 73 -14.35 -10.84 14.00
CA ARG A 73 -14.03 -9.96 15.11
C ARG A 73 -14.54 -10.57 16.39
N LEU A 74 -13.70 -10.69 17.40
CA LEU A 74 -14.02 -11.20 18.72
C LEU A 74 -13.95 -10.06 19.72
N VAL A 75 -15.11 -9.61 20.18
CA VAL A 75 -15.21 -8.50 21.14
C VAL A 75 -15.09 -9.08 22.56
N ASP A 76 -13.98 -8.76 23.23
CA ASP A 76 -13.69 -9.18 24.61
C ASP A 76 -14.41 -8.26 25.61
N PRO A 77 -14.74 -8.74 26.82
CA PRO A 77 -15.32 -7.87 27.86
C PRO A 77 -14.35 -6.73 28.24
N ALA A 78 -14.89 -5.63 28.77
CA ALA A 78 -14.06 -4.54 29.28
C ALA A 78 -13.25 -5.01 30.51
N CYS A 79 -11.92 -4.90 30.42
CA CYS A 79 -11.00 -5.09 31.54
C CYS A 79 -9.83 -4.09 31.41
N THR A 80 -8.93 -4.09 32.39
CA THR A 80 -7.72 -3.26 32.35
C THR A 80 -6.86 -3.61 31.13
N PRO A 81 -6.45 -2.63 30.31
CA PRO A 81 -5.61 -2.90 29.14
C PRO A 81 -4.18 -3.26 29.54
N GLU A 82 -3.41 -3.78 28.56
CA GLU A 82 -1.97 -3.95 28.71
C GLU A 82 -1.30 -2.56 28.81
N VAL A 83 -0.56 -2.34 29.89
CA VAL A 83 0.16 -1.11 30.18
C VAL A 83 1.62 -1.47 30.50
N HIS A 84 2.56 -0.80 29.83
CA HIS A 84 3.99 -0.95 30.10
C HIS A 84 4.53 0.32 30.74
N LEU A 85 5.19 0.22 31.89
CA LEU A 85 5.94 1.31 32.47
C LEU A 85 7.36 1.34 31.86
N VAL A 86 7.75 2.50 31.34
CA VAL A 86 9.09 2.81 30.85
C VAL A 86 9.62 3.93 31.74
N ASP A 87 10.44 3.59 32.73
CA ASP A 87 10.93 4.53 33.75
C ASP A 87 12.46 4.56 33.78
N SER A 88 13.03 5.71 34.14
CA SER A 88 14.46 5.86 34.41
C SER A 88 14.66 6.27 35.86
N ASP A 89 15.41 5.46 36.61
CA ASP A 89 15.86 5.78 37.97
C ASP A 89 16.99 6.84 37.99
N HIS A 90 17.35 7.42 36.84
CA HIS A 90 18.50 8.33 36.66
C HIS A 90 18.07 9.70 36.11
N PRO A 91 18.78 10.80 36.47
CA PRO A 91 18.44 12.15 36.02
C PRO A 91 18.63 12.32 34.50
N ALA A 92 18.09 13.42 33.96
CA ALA A 92 17.87 13.74 32.52
C ALA A 92 19.01 13.52 31.49
N GLU A 93 20.20 13.07 31.89
CA GLU A 93 21.31 12.73 30.99
C GLU A 93 21.06 11.41 30.19
N ASP A 94 20.16 10.54 30.66
CA ASP A 94 19.80 9.25 30.00
C ASP A 94 18.49 9.29 29.18
N GLN A 95 17.99 10.49 28.82
CA GLN A 95 16.74 10.65 28.06
C GLN A 95 16.75 9.91 26.69
N ASN A 96 17.94 9.70 26.12
CA ASN A 96 18.10 8.91 24.89
C ASN A 96 17.77 7.43 25.10
N ASP A 97 18.14 6.84 26.24
CA ASP A 97 17.88 5.43 26.54
C ASP A 97 16.37 5.17 26.76
N LEU A 98 15.67 6.12 27.41
CA LEU A 98 14.20 6.07 27.54
C LEU A 98 13.50 6.12 26.18
N ASN A 99 13.96 7.00 25.29
CA ASN A 99 13.41 7.12 23.95
C ASN A 99 13.65 5.84 23.13
N ASP A 100 14.80 5.19 23.30
CA ASP A 100 15.12 3.93 22.62
C ASP A 100 14.27 2.76 23.13
N VAL A 101 14.05 2.66 24.45
CA VAL A 101 13.14 1.64 25.03
C VAL A 101 11.69 1.87 24.58
N ALA A 102 11.21 3.11 24.63
CA ALA A 102 9.88 3.46 24.13
C ALA A 102 9.75 3.15 22.63
N ALA A 103 10.76 3.48 21.82
CA ALA A 103 10.78 3.17 20.39
C ALA A 103 10.76 1.65 20.13
N ALA A 104 11.48 0.85 20.92
CA ALA A 104 11.46 -0.61 20.81
C ALA A 104 10.05 -1.18 21.12
N LEU A 105 9.39 -0.68 22.16
CA LEU A 105 8.04 -1.11 22.54
C LEU A 105 6.97 -0.67 21.54
N VAL A 106 7.12 0.52 20.95
CA VAL A 106 6.29 0.99 19.84
C VAL A 106 6.44 0.08 18.61
N ARG A 107 7.66 -0.41 18.34
CA ARG A 107 7.96 -1.29 17.20
C ARG A 107 7.62 -2.76 17.43
N ARG A 108 7.28 -3.16 18.66
CA ARG A 108 6.87 -4.55 18.94
C ARG A 108 5.50 -4.82 18.31
N PRO A 109 5.36 -5.79 17.37
CA PRO A 109 4.10 -6.10 16.71
C PRO A 109 2.97 -6.40 17.69
N ILE A 110 1.73 -6.10 17.27
CA ILE A 110 0.51 -6.51 17.95
C ILE A 110 -0.04 -7.77 17.26
N GLU A 111 -0.18 -8.88 18.00
CA GLU A 111 -0.75 -10.12 17.48
C GLU A 111 -2.26 -10.05 17.46
N LEU A 112 -2.84 -9.68 16.31
CA LEU A 112 -4.27 -9.36 16.19
C LEU A 112 -5.24 -10.49 16.62
N CYS A 113 -4.81 -11.77 16.62
CA CYS A 113 -5.61 -12.90 17.08
C CYS A 113 -5.63 -13.06 18.61
N ARG A 114 -4.62 -12.55 19.32
CA ARG A 114 -4.42 -12.75 20.77
C ARG A 114 -4.43 -11.49 21.58
N GLN A 115 -4.00 -10.38 21.00
CA GLN A 115 -3.86 -9.09 21.65
C GLN A 115 -4.91 -8.12 21.13
N TRP A 116 -5.30 -7.19 21.98
CA TRP A 116 -6.09 -6.04 21.57
C TRP A 116 -5.29 -5.15 20.63
N PRO A 117 -5.94 -4.43 19.70
CA PRO A 117 -5.28 -3.57 18.72
C PRO A 117 -4.75 -2.26 19.33
N ILE A 118 -4.41 -2.26 20.62
CA ILE A 118 -3.96 -1.11 21.40
C ILE A 118 -2.99 -1.54 22.51
N ARG A 119 -1.99 -0.70 22.77
CA ARG A 119 -1.04 -0.81 23.88
C ARG A 119 -0.76 0.58 24.44
N PHE A 120 -0.60 0.68 25.75
CA PHE A 120 -0.21 1.93 26.42
C PHE A 120 1.20 1.80 26.98
N LEU A 121 2.04 2.81 26.75
CA LEU A 121 3.35 2.95 27.39
C LEU A 121 3.30 4.17 28.32
N LEU A 122 3.54 3.98 29.60
CA LEU A 122 3.66 5.06 30.58
C LEU A 122 5.13 5.45 30.65
N ILE A 123 5.45 6.69 30.29
CA ILE A 123 6.81 7.20 30.27
C ILE A 123 7.05 7.94 31.58
N GLY A 124 7.84 7.32 32.45
CA GLY A 124 8.26 7.80 33.75
C GLY A 124 9.55 8.60 33.69
N VAL A 125 9.62 9.70 34.44
CA VAL A 125 10.84 10.47 34.69
C VAL A 125 10.85 10.88 36.16
N GLU A 126 11.94 10.57 36.87
CA GLU A 126 12.11 10.91 38.30
C GLU A 126 10.97 10.34 39.19
N GLY A 127 10.52 9.11 38.90
CA GLY A 127 9.48 8.42 39.66
C GLY A 127 8.06 8.97 39.45
N ARG A 128 7.82 9.71 38.35
CA ARG A 128 6.49 10.20 37.96
C ARG A 128 6.23 9.92 36.49
N VAL A 129 5.01 9.50 36.16
CA VAL A 129 4.56 9.39 34.77
C VAL A 129 4.38 10.78 34.20
N ARG A 130 5.13 11.11 33.14
CA ARG A 130 5.06 12.40 32.43
C ARG A 130 4.23 12.33 31.17
N GLN A 131 4.25 11.20 30.49
CA GLN A 131 3.54 11.01 29.24
C GLN A 131 2.93 9.62 29.15
N VAL A 132 1.80 9.52 28.47
CA VAL A 132 1.25 8.26 27.96
C VAL A 132 1.47 8.22 26.46
N CYS A 133 2.15 7.18 25.99
CA CYS A 133 2.26 6.85 24.58
C CYS A 133 1.20 5.80 24.23
N LEU A 134 0.32 6.17 23.31
CA LEU A 134 -0.74 5.35 22.77
C LEU A 134 -0.25 4.68 21.48
N VAL A 135 -0.20 3.35 21.46
CA VAL A 135 0.17 2.57 20.26
C VAL A 135 -1.05 1.80 19.80
N VAL A 136 -1.63 2.16 18.66
CA VAL A 136 -2.89 1.56 18.17
C VAL A 136 -2.73 1.05 16.75
N HIS A 137 -3.22 -0.16 16.47
CA HIS A 137 -3.16 -0.72 15.12
C HIS A 137 -4.23 -0.08 14.22
N HIS A 138 -3.84 0.26 12.98
CA HIS A 138 -4.72 0.81 11.94
C HIS A 138 -5.96 -0.03 11.58
N VAL A 139 -6.04 -1.28 12.07
CA VAL A 139 -7.21 -2.15 11.86
C VAL A 139 -8.41 -1.66 12.67
N ALA A 140 -8.15 -0.97 13.78
CA ALA A 140 -9.17 -0.44 14.68
C ALA A 140 -9.39 1.08 14.50
N VAL A 141 -8.38 1.83 14.03
CA VAL A 141 -8.41 3.29 14.03
C VAL A 141 -7.85 3.92 12.75
N ASP A 142 -8.46 5.03 12.35
CA ASP A 142 -7.86 6.02 11.45
C ASP A 142 -7.38 7.26 12.23
N ARG A 143 -6.97 8.32 11.51
CA ARG A 143 -6.44 9.54 12.12
C ARG A 143 -7.48 10.29 12.95
N GLU A 144 -8.73 10.31 12.50
CA GLU A 144 -9.81 10.99 13.21
C GLU A 144 -10.16 10.22 14.49
N ALA A 145 -10.25 8.90 14.43
CA ALA A 145 -10.38 8.04 15.62
C ALA A 145 -9.23 8.28 16.60
N LEU A 146 -7.98 8.39 16.12
CA LEU A 146 -6.84 8.65 16.98
C LEU A 146 -6.96 10.01 17.70
N ALA A 147 -7.43 11.05 17.01
CA ALA A 147 -7.66 12.37 17.63
C ALA A 147 -8.74 12.30 18.71
N ILE A 148 -9.85 11.57 18.47
CA ILE A 148 -10.89 11.32 19.47
C ILE A 148 -10.31 10.61 20.69
N LEU A 149 -9.52 9.55 20.49
CA LEU A 149 -8.89 8.81 21.59
C LEU A 149 -7.91 9.65 22.40
N ARG A 150 -7.15 10.51 21.72
CA ARG A 150 -6.25 11.47 22.35
C ARG A 150 -7.01 12.41 23.26
N ASP A 151 -8.07 13.03 22.75
CA ASP A 151 -8.86 14.02 23.49
C ASP A 151 -9.60 13.36 24.66
N GLU A 152 -10.19 12.17 24.46
CA GLU A 152 -10.83 11.41 25.54
C GLU A 152 -9.84 10.95 26.62
N LEU A 153 -8.62 10.56 26.24
CA LEU A 153 -7.60 10.19 27.23
C LEU A 153 -7.10 11.41 28.01
N ALA A 154 -6.88 12.54 27.34
CA ALA A 154 -6.51 13.79 28.00
C ALA A 154 -7.59 14.24 29.02
N GLU A 155 -8.86 14.22 28.63
CA GLU A 155 -9.99 14.52 29.52
C GLU A 155 -10.03 13.55 30.72
N ALA A 156 -9.82 12.25 30.49
CA ALA A 156 -9.81 11.24 31.55
C ALA A 156 -8.62 11.41 32.52
N LEU A 157 -7.45 11.83 32.02
CA LEU A 157 -6.26 12.12 32.82
C LEU A 157 -6.46 13.33 33.73
N GLU A 158 -7.24 14.32 33.31
CA GLU A 158 -7.63 15.48 34.12
C GLU A 158 -8.72 15.14 35.17
N GLY A 159 -9.20 13.90 35.22
CA GLY A 159 -10.25 13.47 36.14
C GLY A 159 -11.67 13.85 35.70
N HIS A 160 -11.85 14.27 34.44
CA HIS A 160 -13.16 14.52 33.88
C HIS A 160 -13.81 13.20 33.44
N ALA A 161 -15.08 13.00 33.81
CA ALA A 161 -15.89 11.96 33.20
C ALA A 161 -16.19 12.36 31.74
N ALA A 162 -15.82 11.52 30.78
CA ALA A 162 -16.04 11.79 29.36
C ALA A 162 -17.53 12.08 29.08
N VAL A 163 -17.87 13.31 28.67
CA VAL A 163 -19.24 13.76 28.38
C VAL A 163 -19.58 13.52 26.91
N ARG A 164 -19.39 12.29 26.41
CA ARG A 164 -19.77 11.91 25.04
C ARG A 164 -20.77 10.76 25.06
N ALA A 165 -21.75 10.81 24.14
CA ALA A 165 -22.90 9.91 24.08
C ALA A 165 -22.53 8.42 24.16
N GLU A 166 -23.42 7.59 24.71
CA GLU A 166 -23.22 6.14 24.70
C GLU A 166 -23.26 5.59 23.27
N ARG A 167 -22.19 4.87 22.92
CA ARG A 167 -22.13 3.83 21.89
C ARG A 167 -22.40 4.32 20.46
N ALA A 168 -21.31 4.68 19.77
CA ALA A 168 -21.28 4.75 18.31
C ALA A 168 -21.72 3.40 17.67
N GLY A 169 -22.41 3.47 16.53
CA GLY A 169 -22.84 2.29 15.78
C GLY A 169 -21.66 1.43 15.29
N ASP A 170 -21.89 0.13 15.06
CA ASP A 170 -20.85 -0.77 14.55
C ASP A 170 -20.46 -0.36 13.11
N PRO A 171 -19.17 -0.05 12.82
CA PRO A 171 -18.69 0.25 11.47
C PRO A 171 -19.11 -0.78 10.41
N TYR A 172 -19.30 -2.04 10.81
CA TYR A 172 -19.77 -3.09 9.90
C TYR A 172 -21.18 -2.85 9.35
N GLU A 173 -22.10 -2.28 10.14
CA GLU A 173 -23.46 -1.99 9.67
C GLU A 173 -23.45 -0.92 8.57
N LEU A 174 -22.51 0.03 8.66
CA LEU A 174 -22.31 1.07 7.66
C LEU A 174 -21.78 0.51 6.34
N GLU A 175 -20.94 -0.53 6.39
CA GLU A 175 -20.31 -1.14 5.21
C GLU A 175 -21.14 -2.27 4.59
N SER A 176 -22.01 -2.94 5.35
CA SER A 176 -22.82 -4.07 4.87
C SER A 176 -24.15 -3.65 4.20
N GLY A 177 -24.53 -2.38 4.30
CA GLY A 177 -25.78 -1.86 3.73
C GLY A 177 -25.80 -1.77 2.19
N SER A 178 -26.99 -1.77 1.59
CA SER A 178 -27.15 -1.72 0.12
C SER A 178 -26.52 -0.49 -0.55
N ARG A 179 -26.42 0.64 0.16
CA ARG A 179 -25.76 1.85 -0.33
C ARG A 179 -24.25 1.66 -0.43
N ALA A 180 -23.62 1.05 0.58
CA ALA A 180 -22.21 0.73 0.56
C ALA A 180 -21.88 -0.24 -0.56
N ARG A 181 -22.69 -1.29 -0.74
CA ARG A 181 -22.55 -2.24 -1.85
C ARG A 181 -22.57 -1.55 -3.22
N ARG A 182 -23.56 -0.68 -3.49
CA ARG A 182 -23.63 0.08 -4.76
C ARG A 182 -22.42 0.99 -4.98
N ARG A 183 -21.87 1.58 -3.91
CA ARG A 183 -20.64 2.39 -4.00
C ARG A 183 -19.43 1.49 -4.33
N SER A 184 -19.33 0.34 -3.69
CA SER A 184 -18.29 -0.66 -3.98
C SER A 184 -18.34 -1.13 -5.43
N ASP A 185 -19.51 -1.52 -5.93
CA ASP A 185 -19.66 -1.98 -7.32
C ASP A 185 -19.25 -0.87 -8.32
N ALA A 186 -19.61 0.39 -8.02
CA ALA A 186 -19.22 1.54 -8.83
C ALA A 186 -17.72 1.86 -8.74
N ALA A 187 -17.09 1.66 -7.58
CA ALA A 187 -15.65 1.76 -7.41
C ALA A 187 -14.94 0.68 -8.24
N ALA A 188 -15.31 -0.58 -8.07
CA ALA A 188 -14.75 -1.69 -8.84
C ALA A 188 -14.88 -1.48 -10.36
N ALA A 189 -16.01 -0.93 -10.83
CA ALA A 189 -16.17 -0.55 -12.24
C ALA A 189 -15.18 0.53 -12.69
N HIS A 190 -14.96 1.56 -11.87
CA HIS A 190 -13.96 2.60 -12.14
C HIS A 190 -12.54 2.02 -12.22
N TRP A 191 -12.16 1.16 -11.27
CA TRP A 191 -10.86 0.49 -11.25
C TRP A 191 -10.67 -0.41 -12.47
N ARG A 192 -11.67 -1.19 -12.87
CA ARG A 192 -11.63 -2.01 -14.10
C ARG A 192 -11.31 -1.20 -15.36
N THR A 193 -11.80 0.05 -15.44
CA THR A 193 -11.51 0.96 -16.56
C THR A 193 -10.15 1.63 -16.42
N ALA A 194 -9.72 1.93 -15.19
CA ALA A 194 -8.46 2.64 -14.93
C ALA A 194 -7.22 1.72 -15.08
N LEU A 195 -7.23 0.54 -14.48
CA LEU A 195 -6.09 -0.37 -14.40
C LEU A 195 -5.40 -0.66 -15.76
N PRO A 196 -6.13 -0.86 -16.88
CA PRO A 196 -5.49 -1.12 -18.17
C PRO A 196 -4.58 -0.01 -18.69
N GLU A 197 -4.82 1.25 -18.31
CA GLU A 197 -4.04 2.40 -18.77
C GLU A 197 -2.76 2.64 -17.96
N LEU A 198 -2.45 1.76 -16.99
CA LEU A 198 -1.27 1.90 -16.14
C LEU A 198 0.01 1.56 -16.91
N PRO A 199 1.06 2.38 -16.86
CA PRO A 199 2.38 1.93 -17.28
C PRO A 199 2.80 0.72 -16.42
N ALA A 200 3.46 -0.27 -17.03
CA ALA A 200 3.93 -1.46 -16.30
C ALA A 200 5.02 -1.12 -15.27
N VAL A 201 5.79 -0.05 -15.52
CA VAL A 201 6.83 0.46 -14.62
C VAL A 201 6.88 1.98 -14.69
N VAL A 202 6.85 2.64 -13.53
CA VAL A 202 7.00 4.10 -13.41
C VAL A 202 8.35 4.52 -12.86
N LEU A 203 8.90 3.73 -11.94
CA LEU A 203 10.15 4.00 -11.24
C LEU A 203 11.27 3.11 -11.78
N PRO A 204 12.56 3.48 -11.61
CA PRO A 204 13.69 2.61 -11.89
C PRO A 204 13.51 1.24 -11.23
N TYR A 205 13.91 0.17 -11.91
CA TYR A 205 13.68 -1.19 -11.43
C TYR A 205 14.85 -1.64 -10.55
N HIS A 206 14.53 -2.14 -9.36
CA HIS A 206 15.22 -3.21 -8.64
C HIS A 206 14.31 -3.62 -7.49
N ARG A 207 13.57 -4.73 -7.64
CA ARG A 207 12.79 -5.31 -6.54
C ARG A 207 13.68 -6.24 -5.72
N ASP A 208 14.81 -5.73 -5.22
CA ASP A 208 15.59 -6.49 -4.24
C ASP A 208 14.75 -6.61 -2.97
N SER A 209 14.40 -7.85 -2.62
CA SER A 209 13.59 -8.19 -1.46
C SER A 209 14.41 -8.26 -0.18
N ALA A 210 15.75 -8.16 -0.28
CA ALA A 210 16.65 -8.05 0.86
C ALA A 210 16.59 -6.62 1.46
N ARG A 211 15.45 -6.31 2.08
CA ARG A 211 15.20 -5.16 2.98
C ARG A 211 16.00 -3.88 2.68
N PRO A 212 15.76 -3.24 1.52
CA PRO A 212 16.41 -1.97 1.24
C PRO A 212 15.96 -0.90 2.24
N VAL A 213 16.92 -0.22 2.85
CA VAL A 213 16.67 0.97 3.69
C VAL A 213 15.94 2.01 2.83
N GLN A 214 14.80 2.51 3.29
CA GLN A 214 14.21 3.67 2.66
C GLN A 214 14.78 4.94 3.24
N ARG A 215 14.93 5.91 2.35
CA ARG A 215 15.35 7.25 2.69
C ARG A 215 14.16 8.17 2.62
N LEU A 216 14.00 8.95 3.68
CA LEU A 216 13.06 10.05 3.77
C LEU A 216 13.85 11.34 3.56
N ALA A 217 13.49 12.08 2.52
CA ALA A 217 13.91 13.45 2.29
C ALA A 217 12.74 14.40 2.59
N TRP A 218 13.00 15.57 3.18
CA TRP A 218 11.98 16.60 3.30
C TRP A 218 12.55 18.02 3.22
N ILE A 219 11.68 18.95 2.85
CA ILE A 219 11.91 20.39 2.86
C ILE A 219 10.77 21.07 3.63
N ASP A 220 11.14 22.00 4.52
CA ASP A 220 10.21 22.98 5.09
C ASP A 220 10.31 24.23 4.20
N SER A 221 9.25 24.53 3.44
CA SER A 221 9.34 25.44 2.31
C SER A 221 8.58 26.76 2.52
N PRO A 222 9.29 27.87 2.76
CA PRO A 222 8.70 29.21 2.75
C PRO A 222 8.09 29.57 1.39
N SER A 223 8.75 29.17 0.30
CA SER A 223 8.26 29.37 -1.06
C SER A 223 6.92 28.70 -1.28
N LEU A 224 6.71 27.50 -0.73
CA LEU A 224 5.41 26.82 -0.79
C LEU A 224 4.34 27.55 0.02
N GLY A 225 4.68 28.02 1.22
CA GLY A 225 3.81 28.83 2.08
C GLY A 225 3.33 30.11 1.39
N HIS A 226 4.16 30.70 0.52
CA HIS A 226 3.81 31.85 -0.30
C HIS A 226 3.04 31.49 -1.59
N ALA A 227 3.55 30.54 -2.37
CA ALA A 227 3.03 30.20 -3.69
C ALA A 227 1.64 29.56 -3.63
N LEU A 228 1.38 28.66 -2.67
CA LEU A 228 0.13 27.91 -2.61
C LEU A 228 -1.10 28.81 -2.42
N PRO A 229 -1.14 29.74 -1.44
CA PRO A 229 -2.28 30.67 -1.32
C PRO A 229 -2.52 31.49 -2.58
N MET A 230 -1.47 31.93 -3.28
CA MET A 230 -1.59 32.71 -4.51
C MET A 230 -2.20 31.89 -5.65
N ILE A 231 -1.67 30.69 -5.89
CA ILE A 231 -2.19 29.80 -6.95
C ILE A 231 -3.63 29.37 -6.61
N ALA A 232 -3.87 28.96 -5.36
CA ALA A 232 -5.20 28.56 -4.89
C ALA A 232 -6.22 29.71 -5.05
N GLY A 233 -5.84 30.94 -4.71
CA GLY A 233 -6.68 32.13 -4.88
C GLY A 233 -6.98 32.46 -6.34
N ARG A 234 -5.96 32.38 -7.22
CA ARG A 234 -6.11 32.67 -8.67
C ARG A 234 -6.91 31.60 -9.40
N LEU A 235 -6.60 30.33 -9.17
CA LEU A 235 -7.21 29.20 -9.87
C LEU A 235 -8.51 28.71 -9.23
N ARG A 236 -8.77 29.08 -7.96
CA ARG A 236 -9.86 28.56 -7.13
C ARG A 236 -9.83 27.02 -7.04
N MET A 237 -8.62 26.49 -6.87
CA MET A 237 -8.34 25.05 -6.81
C MET A 237 -7.78 24.68 -5.44
N SER A 238 -7.93 23.39 -5.08
CA SER A 238 -7.46 22.89 -3.80
C SER A 238 -5.93 22.77 -3.76
N ALA A 239 -5.33 23.04 -2.60
CA ALA A 239 -3.89 22.83 -2.37
C ALA A 239 -3.41 21.41 -2.75
N PRO A 240 -4.13 20.31 -2.42
CA PRO A 240 -3.69 18.98 -2.83
C PRO A 240 -3.59 18.83 -4.36
N SER A 241 -4.55 19.35 -5.12
CA SER A 241 -4.50 19.27 -6.59
C SER A 241 -3.33 20.07 -7.18
N ILE A 242 -3.02 21.24 -6.59
CA ILE A 242 -1.91 22.10 -7.04
C ILE A 242 -0.57 21.42 -6.79
N VAL A 243 -0.36 20.87 -5.59
CA VAL A 243 0.91 20.22 -5.25
C VAL A 243 1.08 18.92 -6.05
N LEU A 244 0.02 18.13 -6.23
CA LEU A 244 0.10 16.92 -7.04
C LEU A 244 0.42 17.23 -8.51
N ALA A 245 -0.16 18.30 -9.09
CA ALA A 245 0.17 18.76 -10.43
C ALA A 245 1.66 19.14 -10.58
N ALA A 246 2.27 19.73 -9.55
CA ALA A 246 3.70 20.02 -9.56
C ALA A 246 4.57 18.75 -9.43
N PHE A 247 4.16 17.79 -8.58
CA PHE A 247 4.80 16.47 -8.53
C PHE A 247 4.71 15.75 -9.88
N ASP A 248 3.58 15.86 -10.57
CA ASP A 248 3.40 15.24 -11.86
C ASP A 248 4.41 15.76 -12.89
N ILE A 249 4.58 17.08 -12.96
CA ILE A 249 5.52 17.71 -13.90
C ILE A 249 6.96 17.37 -13.52
N ALA A 250 7.31 17.40 -12.24
CA ALA A 250 8.65 17.00 -11.77
C ALA A 250 8.95 15.53 -12.11
N LEU A 251 7.98 14.64 -11.91
CA LEU A 251 8.12 13.22 -12.22
C LEU A 251 8.16 12.96 -13.74
N ALA A 252 7.41 13.70 -14.54
CA ALA A 252 7.50 13.65 -16.00
C ALA A 252 8.89 14.06 -16.49
N ALA A 253 9.47 15.12 -15.93
CA ALA A 253 10.82 15.55 -16.29
C ALA A 253 11.88 14.51 -15.92
N TRP A 254 11.75 13.88 -14.74
CA TRP A 254 12.69 12.88 -14.26
C TRP A 254 12.57 11.54 -14.99
N THR A 255 11.37 11.00 -15.16
CA THR A 255 11.12 9.68 -15.78
C THR A 255 11.00 9.70 -17.30
N GLY A 256 10.74 10.87 -17.89
CA GLY A 256 10.27 11.03 -19.27
C GLY A 256 8.86 10.49 -19.54
N LEU A 257 8.16 9.93 -18.53
CA LEU A 257 6.79 9.42 -18.71
C LEU A 257 5.84 10.60 -18.74
N ARG A 258 4.65 10.38 -19.31
CA ARG A 258 3.57 11.38 -19.31
C ARG A 258 2.33 10.92 -18.58
N ARG A 259 2.19 9.61 -18.39
CA ARG A 259 0.99 9.01 -17.79
C ARG A 259 1.38 8.03 -16.69
N TRP A 260 0.72 8.15 -15.55
CA TRP A 260 0.78 7.22 -14.42
C TRP A 260 -0.45 7.44 -13.53
N ARG A 261 -0.49 6.76 -12.39
CA ARG A 261 -1.48 7.00 -11.34
C ARG A 261 -0.81 7.14 -10.00
N TRP A 262 -1.45 7.93 -9.15
CA TRP A 262 -1.16 8.00 -7.74
C TRP A 262 -2.23 7.22 -6.98
N GLU A 263 -1.80 6.42 -6.01
CA GLU A 263 -2.67 6.07 -4.90
C GLU A 263 -2.79 7.26 -3.96
N THR A 264 -4.00 7.59 -3.56
CA THR A 264 -4.26 8.55 -2.49
C THR A 264 -5.21 7.97 -1.48
N ILE A 265 -5.05 8.37 -0.22
CA ILE A 265 -5.86 7.87 0.89
C ILE A 265 -7.02 8.83 1.12
N VAL A 266 -8.24 8.31 1.05
CA VAL A 266 -9.47 9.07 1.28
C VAL A 266 -10.08 8.64 2.60
N ASP A 267 -10.43 9.63 3.43
CA ASP A 267 -11.29 9.41 4.58
C ASP A 267 -12.74 9.26 4.10
N ASN A 268 -13.31 8.07 4.33
CA ASN A 268 -14.67 7.74 3.95
C ASN A 268 -15.66 7.74 5.14
N ARG A 269 -15.34 8.46 6.23
CA ARG A 269 -16.30 8.73 7.31
C ARG A 269 -17.58 9.36 6.74
N PRO A 270 -18.74 8.70 6.87
CA PRO A 270 -19.98 9.22 6.31
C PRO A 270 -20.42 10.50 7.02
N PRO A 271 -21.04 11.46 6.31
CA PRO A 271 -21.62 12.63 6.96
C PRO A 271 -22.67 12.23 8.00
N GLY A 272 -22.61 12.83 9.18
CA GLY A 272 -23.53 12.52 10.29
C GLY A 272 -23.17 11.26 11.07
N LEU A 273 -21.98 10.68 10.85
CA LEU A 273 -21.41 9.70 11.78
C LEU A 273 -21.27 10.34 13.17
N ASP A 274 -21.55 9.57 14.21
CA ASP A 274 -21.37 10.03 15.59
C ASP A 274 -19.90 10.42 15.83
N GLU A 275 -19.68 11.61 16.41
CA GLU A 275 -18.35 12.19 16.62
C GLU A 275 -17.48 11.32 17.54
N GLY A 276 -18.08 10.46 18.37
CA GLY A 276 -17.38 9.48 19.21
C GLY A 276 -17.00 8.17 18.51
N THR A 277 -17.24 8.02 17.20
CA THR A 277 -17.05 6.74 16.51
C THR A 277 -15.57 6.39 16.32
N ILE A 278 -15.15 5.32 16.99
CA ILE A 278 -13.85 4.68 16.80
C ILE A 278 -13.95 3.59 15.74
N GLY A 279 -13.16 3.74 14.68
CA GLY A 279 -13.09 2.84 13.55
C GLY A 279 -12.04 3.30 12.55
N CYS A 280 -11.75 2.45 11.57
CA CYS A 280 -10.88 2.77 10.45
C CYS A 280 -11.72 2.91 9.17
N PHE A 281 -11.81 4.13 8.63
CA PHE A 281 -12.64 4.45 7.46
C PHE A 281 -11.82 4.87 6.24
N ILE A 282 -10.52 4.56 6.21
CA ILE A 282 -9.64 4.96 5.12
C ILE A 282 -9.58 3.92 4.00
N ASP A 283 -9.73 4.38 2.76
CA ASP A 283 -9.51 3.57 1.55
C ASP A 283 -8.51 4.22 0.61
N PRO A 284 -7.74 3.43 -0.16
CA PRO A 284 -6.96 3.97 -1.25
C PRO A 284 -7.90 4.25 -2.44
N THR A 285 -7.57 5.25 -3.23
CA THR A 285 -8.16 5.45 -4.55
C THR A 285 -7.08 5.85 -5.54
N LEU A 286 -7.36 5.61 -6.82
CA LEU A 286 -6.50 6.05 -7.90
C LEU A 286 -6.80 7.50 -8.30
N VAL A 287 -5.74 8.24 -8.57
CA VAL A 287 -5.78 9.55 -9.23
C VAL A 287 -4.93 9.44 -10.50
N SER A 288 -5.59 9.54 -11.66
CA SER A 288 -4.92 9.53 -12.95
C SER A 288 -4.19 10.84 -13.21
N SER A 289 -2.96 10.72 -13.70
CA SER A 289 -2.14 11.85 -14.14
C SER A 289 -1.79 11.66 -15.61
N ASP A 290 -2.06 12.68 -16.42
CA ASP A 290 -1.69 12.74 -17.84
C ASP A 290 -1.11 14.14 -18.13
N VAL A 291 0.22 14.21 -18.30
CA VAL A 291 0.99 15.45 -18.40
C VAL A 291 1.13 15.86 -19.86
N ASP A 292 0.25 16.77 -20.30
CA ASP A 292 0.35 17.39 -21.62
C ASP A 292 1.41 18.50 -21.66
N ALA A 293 2.47 18.30 -22.46
CA ALA A 293 3.53 19.30 -22.64
C ALA A 293 3.04 20.60 -23.29
N GLY A 294 1.99 20.53 -24.11
CA GLY A 294 1.42 21.68 -24.82
C GLY A 294 0.41 22.48 -24.01
N GLY A 295 -0.09 21.91 -22.90
CA GLY A 295 -1.02 22.57 -21.99
C GLY A 295 -0.35 23.55 -21.03
N THR A 296 -1.18 24.31 -20.30
CA THR A 296 -0.70 25.20 -19.23
C THR A 296 -0.69 24.50 -17.87
N PHE A 297 0.08 25.02 -16.91
CA PHE A 297 0.03 24.55 -15.53
C PHE A 297 -1.40 24.63 -14.95
N ALA A 298 -2.13 25.72 -15.22
CA ALA A 298 -3.52 25.89 -14.79
C ALA A 298 -4.44 24.78 -15.34
N ASP A 299 -4.27 24.37 -16.60
CA ASP A 299 -5.05 23.28 -17.18
C ASP A 299 -4.71 21.93 -16.55
N HIS A 300 -3.42 21.68 -16.28
CA HIS A 300 -2.99 20.47 -15.59
C HIS A 300 -3.57 20.38 -14.17
N VAL A 301 -3.56 21.48 -13.41
CA VAL A 301 -4.19 21.53 -12.07
C VAL A 301 -5.68 21.22 -12.14
N ARG A 302 -6.41 21.73 -13.15
CA ARG A 302 -7.84 21.42 -13.33
C ARG A 302 -8.05 19.94 -13.67
N HIS A 303 -7.20 19.36 -14.51
CA HIS A 303 -7.24 17.94 -14.83
C HIS A 303 -7.05 17.09 -13.57
N VAL A 304 -5.99 17.36 -12.81
CA VAL A 304 -5.68 16.66 -11.55
C VAL A 304 -6.80 16.82 -10.53
N SER A 305 -7.38 18.02 -10.39
CA SER A 305 -8.52 18.27 -9.50
C SER A 305 -9.73 17.41 -9.86
N ASN A 306 -10.08 17.32 -11.15
CA ASN A 306 -11.16 16.46 -11.61
C ASN A 306 -10.84 14.97 -11.37
N ALA A 307 -9.60 14.54 -11.60
CA ALA A 307 -9.16 13.17 -11.34
C ALA A 307 -9.24 12.82 -9.85
N MET A 308 -8.84 13.73 -8.95
CA MET A 308 -8.99 13.56 -7.50
C MET A 308 -10.46 13.44 -7.08
N LEU A 309 -11.34 14.30 -7.59
CA LEU A 309 -12.77 14.24 -7.29
C LEU A 309 -13.40 12.94 -7.79
N LEU A 310 -12.99 12.46 -8.96
CA LEU A 310 -13.42 11.18 -9.49
C LEU A 310 -12.93 10.03 -8.59
N GLY A 311 -11.67 10.05 -8.17
CA GLY A 311 -11.13 9.10 -7.19
C GLY A 311 -11.94 9.07 -5.90
N VAL A 312 -12.19 10.23 -5.28
CA VAL A 312 -13.01 10.34 -4.05
C VAL A 312 -14.43 9.81 -4.26
N ARG A 313 -15.04 10.01 -5.45
CA ARG A 313 -16.37 9.45 -5.76
C ARG A 313 -16.37 7.92 -5.76
N HIS A 314 -15.24 7.31 -6.14
CA HIS A 314 -15.05 5.88 -6.33
C HIS A 314 -14.10 5.26 -5.29
N SER A 315 -13.94 5.90 -4.12
CA SER A 315 -12.99 5.46 -3.07
C SER A 315 -13.53 4.32 -2.20
N VAL A 316 -14.85 4.22 -2.00
CA VAL A 316 -15.45 3.16 -1.16
C VAL A 316 -15.56 1.89 -1.97
N CYS A 317 -14.66 0.95 -1.69
CA CYS A 317 -14.51 -0.32 -2.36
C CYS A 317 -14.31 -1.44 -1.36
N ASP A 318 -14.72 -2.65 -1.73
CA ASP A 318 -14.20 -3.85 -1.12
C ASP A 318 -12.77 -4.06 -1.61
N TYR A 319 -11.80 -3.92 -0.69
CA TYR A 319 -10.39 -4.06 -1.03
C TYR A 319 -10.06 -5.46 -1.59
N THR A 320 -10.80 -6.50 -1.17
CA THR A 320 -10.59 -7.85 -1.70
C THR A 320 -10.86 -7.89 -3.20
N GLU A 321 -11.90 -7.19 -3.67
CA GLU A 321 -12.21 -7.08 -5.09
C GLU A 321 -11.16 -6.24 -5.83
N LEU A 322 -10.62 -5.18 -5.22
CA LEU A 322 -9.53 -4.40 -5.85
C LEU A 322 -8.27 -5.24 -6.06
N TYR A 323 -7.84 -5.97 -5.02
CA TYR A 323 -6.71 -6.86 -5.10
C TYR A 323 -6.90 -7.92 -6.21
N GLU A 324 -8.09 -8.52 -6.28
CA GLU A 324 -8.46 -9.46 -7.34
C GLU A 324 -8.36 -8.81 -8.74
N LEU A 325 -8.82 -7.56 -8.88
CA LEU A 325 -8.78 -6.82 -10.14
C LEU A 325 -7.36 -6.49 -10.60
N GLU A 326 -6.46 -6.15 -9.67
CA GLU A 326 -5.05 -5.90 -9.95
C GLU A 326 -4.36 -7.15 -10.49
N VAL A 327 -4.50 -8.29 -9.79
CA VAL A 327 -3.89 -9.56 -10.22
C VAL A 327 -4.45 -10.04 -11.55
N LEU A 328 -5.78 -10.05 -11.69
CA LEU A 328 -6.43 -10.44 -12.95
C LEU A 328 -6.10 -9.46 -14.09
N GLY A 329 -5.92 -8.18 -13.79
CA GLY A 329 -5.47 -7.18 -14.74
C GLY A 329 -4.04 -7.44 -15.21
N ALA A 330 -3.14 -7.77 -14.28
CA ALA A 330 -1.74 -8.09 -14.56
C ALA A 330 -1.62 -9.35 -15.44
N LEU A 331 -2.38 -10.40 -15.11
CA LEU A 331 -2.49 -11.61 -15.91
C LEU A 331 -2.95 -11.32 -17.34
N ARG A 332 -4.03 -10.53 -17.51
CA ARG A 332 -4.54 -10.15 -18.84
C ARG A 332 -3.57 -9.31 -19.65
N ARG A 333 -2.73 -8.48 -18.99
CA ARG A 333 -1.77 -7.60 -19.67
C ARG A 333 -0.41 -8.26 -19.90
N GLY A 334 -0.12 -9.38 -19.22
CA GLY A 334 1.20 -9.99 -19.22
C GLY A 334 2.27 -9.10 -18.57
N SER A 335 1.89 -8.13 -17.74
CA SER A 335 2.81 -7.21 -17.06
C SER A 335 2.26 -6.81 -15.69
N ASN A 336 3.14 -6.50 -14.74
CA ASN A 336 2.74 -6.01 -13.43
C ASN A 336 1.87 -4.73 -13.54
N LEU A 337 0.91 -4.57 -12.62
CA LEU A 337 0.03 -3.39 -12.48
C LEU A 337 0.23 -2.61 -11.18
N ASP A 338 1.33 -2.89 -10.46
CA ASP A 338 1.64 -2.14 -9.23
C ASP A 338 1.53 -0.63 -9.44
N THR A 339 0.91 0.03 -8.48
CA THR A 339 0.81 1.49 -8.37
C THR A 339 1.82 1.98 -7.34
N PRO A 340 3.12 2.12 -7.71
CA PRO A 340 4.19 2.31 -6.74
C PRO A 340 4.20 3.70 -6.08
N LEU A 341 3.33 4.60 -6.54
CA LEU A 341 3.30 6.00 -6.17
C LEU A 341 2.15 6.28 -5.21
N MET A 342 2.45 6.67 -3.98
CA MET A 342 1.43 7.12 -3.03
C MET A 342 1.57 8.62 -2.75
N TYR A 343 0.46 9.33 -2.88
CA TYR A 343 0.31 10.75 -2.57
C TYR A 343 -0.59 10.94 -1.34
N ASN A 344 -0.02 11.53 -0.27
CA ASN A 344 -0.73 11.79 0.97
C ASN A 344 -0.64 13.26 1.39
N PHE A 345 -1.75 13.97 1.33
CA PHE A 345 -1.86 15.34 1.82
C PHE A 345 -2.49 15.33 3.23
N LYS A 346 -1.69 15.54 4.27
CA LYS A 346 -2.13 15.48 5.67
C LYS A 346 -2.52 16.86 6.19
N GLY A 347 -3.79 17.00 6.59
CA GLY A 347 -4.36 18.20 7.20
C GLY A 347 -5.52 18.75 6.39
N ALA A 348 -6.32 19.64 7.00
CA ALA A 348 -7.27 20.42 6.23
C ALA A 348 -6.49 21.28 5.23
N ALA A 349 -6.97 21.40 3.99
CA ALA A 349 -6.32 22.28 3.01
C ALA A 349 -6.17 23.71 3.57
N SER A 350 -7.11 24.16 4.41
CA SER A 350 -7.03 25.41 5.16
C SER A 350 -5.87 25.45 6.16
N SER A 351 -5.63 24.40 6.94
CA SER A 351 -4.53 24.39 7.94
C SER A 351 -3.14 24.41 7.31
N ILE A 352 -3.00 23.98 6.04
CA ILE A 352 -1.76 24.12 5.27
C ILE A 352 -1.65 25.51 4.61
N LEU A 353 -2.77 26.20 4.37
CA LEU A 353 -2.79 27.56 3.79
C LEU A 353 -2.78 28.68 4.85
N GLU A 354 -3.17 28.38 6.09
CA GLU A 354 -3.21 29.32 7.22
C GLU A 354 -1.82 29.48 7.87
N SER A 355 -1.48 30.69 8.32
CA SER A 355 -0.24 30.95 9.07
C SER A 355 -0.37 30.38 10.48
N GLY A 356 0.50 29.44 10.86
CA GLY A 356 0.34 28.58 12.05
C GLY A 356 0.32 29.29 13.41
N ASP A 357 0.67 30.57 13.49
CA ASP A 357 0.71 31.36 14.73
C ASP A 357 0.36 32.85 14.52
N GLY A 358 -0.10 33.23 13.32
CA GLY A 358 -0.34 34.63 12.95
C GLY A 358 0.92 35.49 12.79
N SER A 359 2.12 34.93 12.99
CA SER A 359 3.36 35.59 12.56
C SER A 359 3.45 35.48 11.04
N ASP A 360 3.59 36.62 10.36
CA ASP A 360 3.92 36.65 8.95
C ASP A 360 5.42 36.30 8.85
N PRO A 361 5.82 35.14 8.28
CA PRO A 361 7.23 34.84 8.05
C PRO A 361 7.89 35.85 7.10
N GLY A 362 7.11 36.79 6.55
CA GLY A 362 7.51 37.78 5.58
C GLY A 362 7.35 37.18 4.19
N THR A 363 6.67 37.91 3.31
CA THR A 363 6.54 37.53 1.89
C THR A 363 7.95 37.40 1.27
N PRO A 364 8.38 36.21 0.80
CA PRO A 364 9.65 36.06 0.12
C PRO A 364 9.67 36.96 -1.13
N LYS A 365 10.75 37.72 -1.31
CA LYS A 365 10.90 38.65 -2.46
C LYS A 365 11.52 37.97 -3.70
N GLU A 366 12.17 36.85 -3.50
CA GLU A 366 12.84 36.06 -4.54
C GLU A 366 12.77 34.57 -4.17
N PHE A 367 12.97 33.72 -5.18
CA PHE A 367 13.03 32.27 -4.99
C PHE A 367 14.35 31.87 -4.35
N VAL A 368 14.29 31.22 -3.18
CA VAL A 368 15.44 30.60 -2.52
C VAL A 368 15.11 29.12 -2.31
N PRO A 369 15.88 28.18 -2.90
CA PRO A 369 15.67 26.76 -2.70
C PRO A 369 15.78 26.38 -1.23
N SER A 370 14.85 25.56 -0.75
CA SER A 370 14.88 25.06 0.63
C SER A 370 16.04 24.08 0.88
N GLU A 371 16.48 24.00 2.13
CA GLU A 371 17.43 22.98 2.57
C GLU A 371 16.75 21.62 2.67
N VAL A 372 17.34 20.59 2.07
CA VAL A 372 16.83 19.21 2.14
C VAL A 372 17.41 18.49 3.35
N ARG A 373 16.51 17.99 4.21
CA ARG A 373 16.83 17.18 5.38
C ARG A 373 16.53 15.71 5.14
N TRP A 374 17.17 14.84 5.92
CA TRP A 374 17.20 13.40 5.69
C TRP A 374 16.97 12.59 6.95
N ALA A 375 16.30 11.45 6.81
CA ALA A 375 16.15 10.43 7.83
C ALA A 375 16.02 9.07 7.16
N GLN A 376 16.27 8.00 7.93
CA GLN A 376 15.85 6.66 7.53
C GLN A 376 14.39 6.45 7.87
N ARG A 377 13.69 5.72 7.00
CA ARG A 377 12.30 5.33 7.21
C ARG A 377 12.12 3.87 6.84
N HIS A 378 11.12 3.24 7.45
CA HIS A 378 10.62 1.95 7.00
C HIS A 378 9.14 2.14 6.65
N ASP A 379 8.83 2.17 5.35
CA ASP A 379 7.49 2.20 4.77
C ASP A 379 7.45 1.13 3.65
N PRO A 380 6.37 0.34 3.52
CA PRO A 380 6.27 -0.68 2.49
C PRO A 380 6.15 -0.10 1.06
N SER A 381 5.71 1.15 0.90
CA SER A 381 5.46 1.80 -0.41
C SER A 381 6.76 2.05 -1.18
N LEU A 382 6.80 1.86 -2.51
CA LEU A 382 8.04 2.10 -3.28
C LEU A 382 8.43 3.58 -3.33
N MET A 383 7.45 4.47 -3.52
CA MET A 383 7.61 5.93 -3.43
C MET A 383 6.38 6.53 -2.74
N PHE A 384 6.62 7.30 -1.69
CA PHE A 384 5.60 7.92 -0.86
C PHE A 384 5.89 9.41 -0.72
N VAL A 385 5.06 10.23 -1.35
CA VAL A 385 5.12 11.69 -1.22
C VAL A 385 4.08 12.17 -0.21
N ARG A 386 4.49 13.08 0.65
CA ARG A 386 3.59 13.65 1.65
C ARG A 386 3.77 15.15 1.78
N VAL A 387 2.63 15.81 1.81
CA VAL A 387 2.50 17.21 2.21
C VAL A 387 1.90 17.25 3.61
N HIS A 388 2.51 18.00 4.50
CA HIS A 388 2.05 18.18 5.87
C HIS A 388 2.58 19.50 6.41
N ARG A 389 2.33 19.81 7.67
CA ARG A 389 2.86 20.99 8.34
C ARG A 389 3.49 20.57 9.66
N LEU A 390 4.80 20.77 9.80
CA LEU A 390 5.53 20.64 11.06
C LEU A 390 5.96 22.05 11.47
N GLY A 391 5.19 22.68 12.36
CA GLY A 391 5.41 24.08 12.76
C GLY A 391 4.75 25.10 11.82
N THR A 392 5.46 26.18 11.50
CA THR A 392 4.87 27.36 10.80
C THR A 392 4.90 27.28 9.28
N LEU A 393 5.69 26.36 8.70
CA LEU A 393 5.86 26.22 7.26
C LEU A 393 5.26 24.91 6.73
N PRO A 394 4.77 24.88 5.47
CA PRO A 394 4.44 23.64 4.79
C PRO A 394 5.70 22.77 4.58
N THR A 395 5.57 21.48 4.84
CA THR A 395 6.61 20.47 4.68
C THR A 395 6.27 19.52 3.52
N LEU A 396 7.16 19.45 2.52
CA LEU A 396 7.13 18.44 1.46
C LEU A 396 8.11 17.33 1.82
N SER A 397 7.66 16.09 1.71
CA SER A 397 8.50 14.93 1.98
C SER A 397 8.35 13.87 0.91
N LEU A 398 9.45 13.19 0.62
CA LEU A 398 9.56 12.10 -0.33
C LEU A 398 10.30 10.96 0.36
N ALA A 399 9.62 9.84 0.55
CA ALA A 399 10.24 8.60 0.97
C ALA A 399 10.28 7.62 -0.20
N ALA A 400 11.45 7.05 -0.49
CA ALA A 400 11.59 5.96 -1.44
C ALA A 400 12.73 5.04 -1.04
N ARG A 401 12.78 3.85 -1.64
CA ARG A 401 13.92 2.93 -1.47
C ARG A 401 15.16 3.51 -2.15
N ASP A 402 16.31 3.43 -1.47
CA ASP A 402 17.59 3.90 -2.02
C ASP A 402 17.99 3.19 -3.32
N SER A 403 17.50 1.95 -3.52
CA SER A 403 17.70 1.19 -4.75
C SER A 403 16.88 1.69 -5.94
N LEU A 404 15.85 2.50 -5.71
CA LEU A 404 14.94 3.00 -6.75
C LEU A 404 15.17 4.48 -7.06
N ILE A 405 15.43 5.29 -6.04
CA ILE A 405 15.64 6.74 -6.19
C ILE A 405 16.92 7.10 -5.41
N GLY A 406 17.93 7.62 -6.12
CA GLY A 406 19.18 8.03 -5.49
C GLY A 406 19.03 9.25 -4.58
N THR A 407 20.04 9.53 -3.76
CA THR A 407 20.08 10.73 -2.90
C THR A 407 19.85 12.01 -3.70
N GLU A 408 20.54 12.16 -4.82
CA GLU A 408 20.48 13.38 -5.61
C GLU A 408 19.13 13.51 -6.33
N ASP A 409 18.52 12.39 -6.73
CA ASP A 409 17.18 12.36 -7.32
C ASP A 409 16.10 12.78 -6.30
N HIS A 410 16.18 12.30 -5.06
CA HIS A 410 15.27 12.72 -3.98
C HIS A 410 15.32 14.24 -3.79
N ARG A 411 16.53 14.79 -3.71
CA ARG A 411 16.77 16.24 -3.58
C ARG A 411 16.21 16.97 -4.79
N ALA A 412 16.55 16.52 -6.00
CA ALA A 412 16.16 17.19 -7.23
C ALA A 412 14.64 17.22 -7.43
N LEU A 413 13.94 16.12 -7.14
CA LEU A 413 12.47 16.05 -7.25
C LEU A 413 11.78 17.03 -6.28
N LEU A 414 12.21 17.09 -5.01
CA LEU A 414 11.63 18.03 -4.04
C LEU A 414 11.85 19.49 -4.44
N LEU A 415 13.07 19.84 -4.86
CA LEU A 415 13.40 21.20 -5.28
C LEU A 415 12.76 21.57 -6.64
N ALA A 416 12.53 20.58 -7.52
CA ALA A 416 11.79 20.77 -8.76
C ALA A 416 10.33 21.16 -8.48
N VAL A 417 9.65 20.46 -7.56
CA VAL A 417 8.28 20.80 -7.13
C VAL A 417 8.22 22.21 -6.56
N GLU A 418 9.15 22.57 -5.67
CA GLU A 418 9.23 23.91 -5.09
C GLU A 418 9.38 25.00 -6.17
N ARG A 419 10.26 24.78 -7.15
CA ARG A 419 10.51 25.69 -8.27
C ARG A 419 9.30 25.82 -9.20
N ILE A 420 8.66 24.71 -9.56
CA ILE A 420 7.44 24.71 -10.39
C ILE A 420 6.36 25.56 -9.74
N LEU A 421 6.13 25.37 -8.44
CA LEU A 421 5.12 26.11 -7.70
C LEU A 421 5.46 27.59 -7.58
N TRP A 422 6.74 27.94 -7.40
CA TRP A 422 7.16 29.34 -7.47
C TRP A 422 6.83 29.96 -8.83
N SER A 423 7.27 29.35 -9.93
CA SER A 423 7.01 29.86 -11.29
C SER A 423 5.52 29.96 -11.61
N ALA A 424 4.73 28.97 -11.21
CA ALA A 424 3.28 29.00 -11.37
C ALA A 424 2.57 30.07 -10.52
N SER A 425 3.16 30.47 -9.39
CA SER A 425 2.62 31.57 -8.58
C SER A 425 2.82 32.94 -9.24
N GLU A 426 3.85 33.09 -10.07
CA GLU A 426 4.06 34.28 -10.90
C GLU A 426 3.12 34.25 -12.11
N ASN A 427 3.14 33.16 -12.87
CA ASN A 427 2.30 32.94 -14.05
C ASN A 427 1.70 31.51 -14.06
N PRO A 428 0.41 31.33 -13.69
CA PRO A 428 -0.21 30.00 -13.71
C PRO A 428 -0.51 29.48 -15.12
N ASP A 429 -0.46 30.34 -16.15
CA ASP A 429 -0.66 29.94 -17.54
C ASP A 429 0.67 29.58 -18.25
N ILE A 430 1.75 29.42 -17.48
CA ILE A 430 3.03 28.90 -18.00
C ILE A 430 2.82 27.54 -18.67
N VAL A 431 3.44 27.36 -19.84
CA VAL A 431 3.34 26.12 -20.61
C VAL A 431 4.10 25.00 -19.90
N VAL A 432 3.49 23.83 -19.79
CA VAL A 432 4.09 22.68 -19.08
C VAL A 432 5.44 22.27 -19.70
N GLY A 433 5.59 22.35 -21.03
CA GLY A 433 6.87 22.13 -21.72
C GLY A 433 8.01 23.04 -21.24
N GLU A 434 7.70 24.28 -20.89
CA GLU A 434 8.68 25.22 -20.31
C GLU A 434 9.08 24.79 -18.89
N LEU A 435 8.09 24.42 -18.06
CA LEU A 435 8.33 23.91 -16.71
C LEU A 435 9.18 22.63 -16.71
N LEU A 436 8.92 21.71 -17.64
CA LEU A 436 9.68 20.46 -17.80
C LEU A 436 11.16 20.71 -18.14
N THR A 437 11.45 21.79 -18.85
CA THR A 437 12.82 22.18 -19.22
C THR A 437 13.49 22.98 -18.11
N ALA A 438 12.70 23.78 -17.37
CA ALA A 438 13.18 24.65 -16.29
C ALA A 438 13.56 23.87 -15.02
N VAL A 439 12.99 22.69 -14.80
CA VAL A 439 13.44 21.80 -13.73
C VAL A 439 14.74 21.13 -14.17
N SER A 440 15.86 21.52 -13.57
CA SER A 440 17.14 20.81 -13.69
C SER A 440 17.11 19.49 -12.90
N ALA A 441 16.07 18.69 -13.08
CA ALA A 441 16.01 17.34 -12.54
C ALA A 441 16.99 16.47 -13.35
N PRO A 442 17.77 15.60 -12.71
CA PRO A 442 18.45 14.52 -13.42
C PRO A 442 17.42 13.80 -14.30
N SER A 443 17.76 13.54 -15.56
CA SER A 443 16.97 12.57 -16.33
C SER A 443 17.31 11.19 -15.79
N TRP A 444 16.35 10.42 -15.30
CA TRP A 444 16.58 8.98 -15.18
C TRP A 444 16.83 8.45 -16.60
N PRO A 445 18.04 7.92 -16.92
CA PRO A 445 18.24 7.32 -18.22
C PRO A 445 17.44 6.02 -18.22
N ARG A 446 16.26 6.05 -18.85
CA ARG A 446 15.60 4.79 -19.22
C ARG A 446 16.61 3.97 -20.00
N PRO A 447 16.80 2.68 -19.67
CA PRO A 447 17.74 1.86 -20.42
C PRO A 447 17.39 1.89 -21.91
N PRO A 448 18.38 1.96 -22.81
CA PRO A 448 18.16 2.09 -24.24
C PRO A 448 17.38 0.91 -24.86
N ASP A 449 17.33 -0.22 -24.15
CA ASP A 449 16.67 -1.46 -24.61
C ASP A 449 15.17 -1.53 -24.25
N TRP A 450 14.63 -0.48 -23.62
CA TRP A 450 13.21 -0.40 -23.30
C TRP A 450 12.38 -0.05 -24.52
N THR A 451 11.36 -0.87 -24.80
CA THR A 451 10.45 -0.64 -25.91
C THR A 451 9.03 -0.40 -25.39
N GLU A 452 8.40 0.67 -25.86
CA GLU A 452 6.96 0.86 -25.69
C GLU A 452 6.21 -0.12 -26.60
N LEU A 453 5.41 -0.98 -26.00
CA LEU A 453 4.47 -1.85 -26.70
C LEU A 453 3.14 -1.11 -26.92
N SER A 454 2.19 -1.76 -27.59
CA SER A 454 0.82 -1.27 -27.60
C SER A 454 0.28 -1.05 -26.18
N ASP A 455 -0.61 -0.06 -26.06
CA ASP A 455 -1.33 0.25 -24.83
C ASP A 455 -0.42 0.72 -23.67
N SER A 456 0.66 1.44 -24.01
CA SER A 456 1.61 2.07 -23.08
C SER A 456 2.28 1.10 -22.10
N ARG A 457 2.31 -0.19 -22.44
CA ARG A 457 3.15 -1.19 -21.76
C ARG A 457 4.60 -0.94 -22.15
N TRP A 458 5.51 -1.03 -21.18
CA TRP A 458 6.94 -0.95 -21.43
C TRP A 458 7.58 -2.28 -21.04
N VAL A 459 8.43 -2.80 -21.92
CA VAL A 459 9.17 -4.05 -21.68
C VAL A 459 10.66 -3.78 -21.62
N ASP A 460 11.31 -4.34 -20.61
CA ASP A 460 12.74 -4.57 -20.57
C ASP A 460 13.00 -5.96 -21.19
N LEU A 461 13.53 -5.96 -22.42
CA LEU A 461 13.79 -7.21 -23.14
C LEU A 461 14.85 -8.06 -22.42
N ALA A 462 15.88 -7.42 -21.86
CA ALA A 462 16.96 -8.13 -21.17
C ALA A 462 16.46 -8.77 -19.87
N ALA A 463 15.64 -8.06 -19.08
CA ALA A 463 15.02 -8.62 -17.88
C ALA A 463 14.08 -9.79 -18.21
N THR A 464 13.29 -9.64 -19.28
CA THR A 464 12.38 -10.69 -19.76
C THR A 464 13.16 -11.95 -20.20
N GLU A 465 14.20 -11.78 -21.00
CA GLU A 465 15.07 -12.89 -21.42
C GLU A 465 15.79 -13.53 -20.24
N ALA A 466 16.32 -12.72 -19.30
CA ALA A 466 16.99 -13.21 -18.11
C ALA A 466 16.05 -14.08 -17.27
N PHE A 467 14.80 -13.66 -17.08
CA PHE A 467 13.80 -14.46 -16.38
C PHE A 467 13.50 -15.76 -17.13
N LEU A 468 13.23 -15.71 -18.44
CA LEU A 468 12.90 -16.90 -19.22
C LEU A 468 14.03 -17.94 -19.18
N ARG A 469 15.30 -17.52 -19.17
CA ARG A 469 16.46 -18.41 -19.02
C ARG A 469 16.54 -19.11 -17.65
N THR A 470 15.78 -18.66 -16.65
CA THR A 470 15.70 -19.35 -15.34
C THR A 470 14.72 -20.53 -15.36
N LEU A 471 13.85 -20.60 -16.37
CA LEU A 471 12.87 -21.68 -16.48
C LEU A 471 13.54 -22.98 -16.93
N ASP A 472 13.01 -24.10 -16.45
CA ASP A 472 13.51 -25.42 -16.81
C ASP A 472 13.38 -25.69 -18.32
N ALA A 473 14.35 -26.42 -18.88
CA ALA A 473 14.41 -26.79 -20.30
C ALA A 473 14.44 -25.62 -21.30
N VAL A 474 14.89 -24.43 -20.87
CA VAL A 474 15.17 -23.28 -21.73
C VAL A 474 16.68 -23.16 -21.95
N ASP A 475 17.16 -23.36 -23.19
CA ASP A 475 18.60 -23.35 -23.49
C ASP A 475 19.09 -21.94 -23.88
N ASP A 476 18.39 -21.29 -24.82
CA ASP A 476 18.63 -19.89 -25.18
C ASP A 476 17.30 -19.16 -25.46
N VAL A 477 17.31 -17.84 -25.25
CA VAL A 477 16.14 -16.98 -25.40
C VAL A 477 16.55 -15.71 -26.12
N ARG A 478 15.71 -15.31 -27.08
CA ARG A 478 15.75 -13.98 -27.68
C ARG A 478 14.35 -13.39 -27.72
N CYS A 479 14.18 -12.21 -27.13
CA CYS A 479 12.94 -11.46 -27.21
C CYS A 479 13.01 -10.42 -28.34
N THR A 480 11.91 -10.30 -29.09
CA THR A 480 11.77 -9.34 -30.18
C THR A 480 10.41 -8.68 -30.13
N THR A 481 10.35 -7.40 -30.48
CA THR A 481 9.07 -6.70 -30.65
C THR A 481 8.64 -6.74 -32.11
N HIS A 482 7.35 -6.96 -32.35
CA HIS A 482 6.76 -7.05 -33.68
C HIS A 482 5.55 -6.14 -33.76
N THR A 483 5.36 -5.48 -34.90
CA THR A 483 4.14 -4.70 -35.14
C THR A 483 3.08 -5.57 -35.80
N ASN A 484 1.89 -5.63 -35.21
CA ASN A 484 0.69 -6.25 -35.76
C ASN A 484 -0.44 -5.20 -35.88
N GLN A 485 -1.66 -5.64 -36.24
CA GLN A 485 -2.83 -4.76 -36.40
C GLN A 485 -3.27 -4.07 -35.09
N ARG A 486 -2.86 -4.59 -33.93
CA ARG A 486 -3.08 -4.02 -32.59
C ARG A 486 -1.87 -3.22 -32.08
N GLY A 487 -0.83 -3.06 -32.90
CA GLY A 487 0.42 -2.33 -32.60
C GLY A 487 1.59 -3.25 -32.20
N HIS A 488 2.49 -2.78 -31.34
CA HIS A 488 3.69 -3.53 -30.94
C HIS A 488 3.37 -4.63 -29.90
N VAL A 489 3.78 -5.86 -30.20
CA VAL A 489 3.69 -7.05 -29.35
C VAL A 489 5.06 -7.66 -29.10
N LEU A 490 5.19 -8.41 -28.01
CA LEU A 490 6.41 -9.09 -27.57
C LEU A 490 6.37 -10.57 -27.97
N HIS A 491 7.37 -11.00 -28.73
CA HIS A 491 7.61 -12.41 -29.01
C HIS A 491 8.88 -12.89 -28.32
N ALA A 492 8.87 -14.12 -27.81
CA ALA A 492 10.07 -14.81 -27.37
C ALA A 492 10.38 -15.99 -28.31
N HIS A 493 11.59 -16.02 -28.84
CA HIS A 493 12.15 -17.16 -29.55
C HIS A 493 13.03 -17.93 -28.58
N ILE A 494 12.75 -19.21 -28.38
CA ILE A 494 13.42 -20.03 -27.38
C ILE A 494 13.93 -21.31 -28.02
N ASP A 495 15.23 -21.55 -27.90
CA ASP A 495 15.85 -22.81 -28.31
C ASP A 495 15.73 -23.82 -27.16
N VAL A 496 15.29 -25.04 -27.46
CA VAL A 496 15.00 -26.08 -26.47
C VAL A 496 15.41 -27.47 -26.95
N ALA A 497 15.99 -28.28 -26.07
CA ALA A 497 16.24 -29.70 -26.34
C ALA A 497 14.96 -30.56 -26.27
N ASP A 498 13.98 -30.17 -25.45
CA ASP A 498 12.72 -30.87 -25.21
C ASP A 498 11.54 -29.88 -25.19
N ILE A 499 10.76 -29.88 -26.28
CA ILE A 499 9.62 -28.95 -26.46
C ILE A 499 8.54 -29.16 -25.41
N ASP A 500 8.20 -30.41 -25.08
CA ASP A 500 7.08 -30.70 -24.18
C ASP A 500 7.43 -30.27 -22.75
N ARG A 501 8.66 -30.54 -22.31
CA ARG A 501 9.17 -30.09 -21.02
C ARG A 501 9.24 -28.56 -20.93
N ALA A 502 9.73 -27.89 -21.97
CA ALA A 502 9.77 -26.43 -22.02
C ALA A 502 8.37 -25.81 -22.01
N LEU A 503 7.40 -26.37 -22.75
CA LEU A 503 6.00 -25.92 -22.71
C LEU A 503 5.40 -26.05 -21.31
N GLN A 504 5.71 -27.12 -20.59
CA GLN A 504 5.27 -27.29 -19.20
C GLN A 504 5.89 -26.23 -18.29
N ALA A 505 7.21 -26.00 -18.39
CA ALA A 505 7.91 -24.99 -17.61
C ALA A 505 7.38 -23.58 -17.87
N LEU A 506 7.09 -23.23 -19.13
CA LEU A 506 6.49 -21.95 -19.51
C LEU A 506 5.09 -21.79 -18.90
N ARG A 507 4.19 -22.79 -19.07
CA ARG A 507 2.83 -22.71 -18.52
C ARG A 507 2.82 -22.48 -17.01
N ILE A 508 3.76 -23.08 -16.28
CA ILE A 508 3.87 -22.93 -14.82
C ILE A 508 4.55 -21.61 -14.45
N GLY A 509 5.69 -21.32 -15.07
CA GLY A 509 6.64 -20.32 -14.62
C GLY A 509 6.44 -18.91 -15.18
N CYS A 510 5.88 -18.75 -16.39
CA CYS A 510 5.76 -17.43 -17.01
C CYS A 510 4.99 -16.42 -16.14
N ARG A 511 3.98 -16.88 -15.39
CA ARG A 511 3.15 -16.02 -14.53
C ARG A 511 3.93 -15.42 -13.36
N GLN A 512 4.99 -16.09 -12.92
CA GLN A 512 5.88 -15.57 -11.87
C GLN A 512 6.64 -14.32 -12.32
N MET A 513 6.79 -14.13 -13.63
CA MET A 513 7.39 -12.92 -14.21
C MET A 513 6.61 -11.64 -13.86
N LEU A 514 5.34 -11.74 -13.49
CA LEU A 514 4.55 -10.59 -13.05
C LEU A 514 5.03 -10.00 -11.70
N TYR A 515 5.85 -10.74 -10.95
CA TYR A 515 6.51 -10.21 -9.75
C TYR A 515 7.82 -9.47 -10.06
N GLU A 516 8.33 -9.59 -11.27
CA GLU A 516 9.58 -8.98 -11.73
C GLU A 516 9.32 -7.63 -12.40
N ALA A 517 9.96 -6.58 -11.89
CA ALA A 517 9.80 -5.24 -12.44
C ALA A 517 10.44 -5.15 -13.84
N GLY A 518 9.69 -4.64 -14.82
CA GLY A 518 10.14 -4.43 -16.20
C GLY A 518 10.06 -5.67 -17.10
N ALA A 519 9.95 -6.87 -16.51
CA ALA A 519 9.73 -8.09 -17.27
C ALA A 519 8.25 -8.22 -17.69
N MET A 520 8.02 -8.85 -18.84
CA MET A 520 6.67 -9.06 -19.37
C MET A 520 6.52 -10.46 -19.96
N ILE A 521 5.38 -11.09 -19.66
CA ILE A 521 5.00 -12.35 -20.29
C ILE A 521 4.88 -12.10 -21.80
N PRO A 522 5.63 -12.84 -22.65
CA PRO A 522 5.54 -12.69 -24.10
C PRO A 522 4.13 -12.97 -24.61
N ASP A 523 3.63 -12.12 -25.52
CA ASP A 523 2.32 -12.34 -26.17
C ASP A 523 2.34 -13.64 -27.01
N ARG A 524 3.51 -14.01 -27.53
CA ARG A 524 3.78 -15.27 -28.24
C ARG A 524 5.14 -15.83 -27.89
N VAL A 525 5.22 -17.14 -27.70
CA VAL A 525 6.47 -17.89 -27.58
C VAL A 525 6.62 -18.83 -28.77
N ILE A 526 7.80 -18.86 -29.35
CA ILE A 526 8.17 -19.69 -30.51
C ILE A 526 9.33 -20.57 -30.06
N LEU A 527 9.05 -21.85 -29.86
CA LEU A 527 10.01 -22.86 -29.46
C LEU A 527 10.67 -23.48 -30.69
N HIS A 528 11.99 -23.53 -30.70
CA HIS A 528 12.79 -24.22 -31.71
C HIS A 528 13.43 -25.45 -31.08
N GLY A 529 12.96 -26.62 -31.51
CA GLY A 529 13.42 -27.90 -31.03
C GLY A 529 14.35 -28.64 -32.01
N PRO A 530 14.74 -29.88 -31.68
CA PRO A 530 15.54 -30.72 -32.54
C PRO A 530 14.91 -30.95 -33.92
N ALA A 531 15.74 -31.22 -34.93
CA ALA A 531 15.33 -31.54 -36.29
C ALA A 531 14.45 -30.45 -36.96
N GLU A 532 14.75 -29.18 -36.71
CA GLU A 532 14.02 -28.01 -37.27
C GLU A 532 12.53 -28.00 -36.88
N THR A 533 12.18 -28.62 -35.75
CA THR A 533 10.80 -28.58 -35.24
C THR A 533 10.53 -27.21 -34.63
N THR A 534 9.44 -26.57 -35.02
CA THR A 534 9.00 -25.30 -34.42
C THR A 534 7.58 -25.43 -33.85
N VAL A 535 7.39 -25.03 -32.60
CA VAL A 535 6.07 -24.98 -31.95
C VAL A 535 5.79 -23.56 -31.46
N GLN A 536 4.56 -23.10 -31.65
CA GLN A 536 4.11 -21.80 -31.16
C GLN A 536 3.15 -21.99 -29.99
N TRP A 537 3.30 -21.15 -28.98
CA TRP A 537 2.44 -21.12 -27.80
C TRP A 537 2.15 -19.68 -27.39
N SER A 538 0.96 -19.43 -26.88
CA SER A 538 0.59 -18.16 -26.25
C SER A 538 0.05 -18.40 -24.84
N PRO A 539 0.29 -17.50 -23.88
CA PRO A 539 -0.32 -17.57 -22.55
C PRO A 539 -1.86 -17.59 -22.56
N ASP A 540 -2.47 -17.09 -23.63
CA ASP A 540 -3.92 -17.08 -23.85
C ASP A 540 -4.45 -18.39 -24.45
N ASP A 541 -3.58 -19.29 -24.90
CA ASP A 541 -3.99 -20.59 -25.43
C ASP A 541 -4.66 -21.40 -24.31
N PRO A 542 -5.77 -22.13 -24.59
CA PRO A 542 -6.44 -22.93 -23.58
C PRO A 542 -5.49 -23.91 -22.90
N PRO A 543 -5.49 -23.99 -21.55
CA PRO A 543 -4.64 -24.94 -20.86
C PRO A 543 -5.03 -26.39 -21.23
N PRO A 544 -4.06 -27.32 -21.27
CA PRO A 544 -4.38 -28.72 -21.46
C PRO A 544 -5.22 -29.25 -20.28
N ALA A 545 -5.93 -30.36 -20.49
CA ALA A 545 -6.53 -31.10 -19.38
C ALA A 545 -5.42 -31.82 -18.60
N SER A 546 -4.77 -31.11 -17.68
CA SER A 546 -3.68 -31.68 -16.89
C SER A 546 -4.21 -32.49 -15.69
N VAL A 547 -3.56 -33.63 -15.46
CA VAL A 547 -3.82 -34.50 -14.30
C VAL A 547 -2.78 -34.16 -13.22
N PRO A 548 -3.15 -34.23 -11.92
CA PRO A 548 -2.18 -34.13 -10.84
C PRO A 548 -1.07 -35.18 -10.97
N SER A 549 0.18 -34.79 -10.80
CA SER A 549 1.37 -35.65 -10.85
C SER A 549 2.01 -35.89 -9.47
N SER A 550 1.54 -35.19 -8.44
CA SER A 550 2.00 -35.33 -7.05
C SER A 550 0.83 -35.31 -6.06
N ASP A 551 1.09 -35.78 -4.83
CA ASP A 551 0.10 -35.69 -3.75
C ASP A 551 -0.24 -34.22 -3.41
N SER A 552 0.71 -33.29 -3.54
CA SER A 552 0.49 -31.87 -3.24
C SER A 552 -0.42 -31.22 -4.28
N GLU A 553 -0.24 -31.56 -5.56
CA GLU A 553 -1.13 -31.12 -6.64
C GLU A 553 -2.54 -31.69 -6.46
N GLN A 554 -2.64 -32.98 -6.10
CA GLN A 554 -3.92 -33.64 -5.84
C GLN A 554 -4.66 -32.99 -4.67
N ALA A 555 -3.97 -32.76 -3.56
CA ALA A 555 -4.56 -32.11 -2.39
C ALA A 555 -5.02 -30.68 -2.71
N LEU A 556 -4.23 -29.90 -3.45
CA LEU A 556 -4.60 -28.53 -3.80
C LEU A 556 -5.80 -28.48 -4.73
N ILE A 557 -5.83 -29.28 -5.79
CA ILE A 557 -6.95 -29.26 -6.75
C ILE A 557 -8.26 -29.74 -6.12
N ASP A 558 -8.22 -30.74 -5.22
CA ASP A 558 -9.40 -31.24 -4.52
C ASP A 558 -10.00 -30.19 -3.58
N ASN A 559 -9.13 -29.51 -2.82
CA ASN A 559 -9.55 -28.43 -1.93
C ASN A 559 -10.10 -27.22 -2.70
N VAL A 560 -9.48 -26.84 -3.82
CA VAL A 560 -9.99 -25.76 -4.68
C VAL A 560 -11.32 -26.15 -5.34
N ALA A 561 -11.46 -27.36 -5.87
CA ALA A 561 -12.69 -27.81 -6.50
C ALA A 561 -13.85 -27.89 -5.49
N SER A 562 -13.57 -28.35 -4.27
CA SER A 562 -14.51 -28.33 -3.14
C SER A 562 -14.94 -26.90 -2.80
N LEU A 563 -13.98 -25.98 -2.65
CA LEU A 563 -14.23 -24.57 -2.34
C LEU A 563 -15.12 -23.89 -3.40
N LEU A 564 -14.80 -24.08 -4.69
CA LEU A 564 -15.51 -23.44 -5.79
C LEU A 564 -16.85 -24.11 -6.12
N GLY A 565 -17.13 -25.29 -5.55
CA GLY A 565 -18.32 -26.09 -5.86
C GLY A 565 -18.39 -26.50 -7.33
N ARG A 566 -17.24 -26.63 -8.02
CA ARG A 566 -17.15 -26.91 -9.46
C ARG A 566 -16.06 -27.94 -9.74
N TYR A 567 -16.37 -28.87 -10.63
CA TYR A 567 -15.43 -29.82 -11.22
C TYR A 567 -15.50 -29.78 -12.75
N PRO A 568 -14.34 -29.81 -13.46
CA PRO A 568 -12.98 -29.83 -12.92
C PRO A 568 -12.41 -28.42 -12.65
N ALA A 569 -11.67 -28.27 -11.55
CA ALA A 569 -10.67 -27.20 -11.41
C ALA A 569 -9.43 -27.53 -12.27
N SER A 570 -8.60 -26.53 -12.57
CA SER A 570 -7.40 -26.63 -13.39
C SER A 570 -6.15 -26.27 -12.60
N LEU A 571 -5.13 -27.14 -12.67
CA LEU A 571 -3.82 -26.88 -12.09
C LEU A 571 -3.03 -25.80 -12.86
N ASP A 572 -3.38 -25.56 -14.12
CA ASP A 572 -2.65 -24.64 -15.02
C ASP A 572 -3.18 -23.19 -14.97
N LEU A 573 -4.21 -22.94 -14.15
CA LEU A 573 -4.75 -21.61 -13.88
C LEU A 573 -4.49 -21.24 -12.43
N SER A 574 -4.44 -19.94 -12.14
CA SER A 574 -4.48 -19.42 -10.77
C SER A 574 -5.85 -19.66 -10.12
N LEU A 575 -5.93 -19.47 -8.81
CA LEU A 575 -7.21 -19.52 -8.08
C LEU A 575 -8.20 -18.46 -8.61
N LEU A 576 -7.70 -17.25 -8.88
CA LEU A 576 -8.53 -16.11 -9.31
C LEU A 576 -9.05 -16.27 -10.74
N GLU A 577 -8.25 -16.82 -11.67
CA GLU A 577 -8.70 -17.11 -13.05
C GLU A 577 -9.89 -18.10 -13.08
N GLN A 578 -10.08 -18.87 -12.01
CA GLN A 578 -11.13 -19.88 -11.88
C GLN A 578 -12.34 -19.40 -11.06
N GLY A 579 -12.32 -18.14 -10.62
CA GLY A 579 -13.41 -17.51 -9.87
C GLY A 579 -13.29 -17.62 -8.35
N GLY A 580 -12.15 -18.08 -7.83
CA GLY A 580 -11.87 -17.97 -6.40
C GLY A 580 -11.75 -16.51 -5.96
N ARG A 581 -12.05 -16.25 -4.69
CA ARG A 581 -12.07 -14.90 -4.11
C ARG A 581 -11.04 -14.77 -3.00
N ALA A 582 -10.55 -13.57 -2.76
CA ALA A 582 -9.66 -13.28 -1.64
C ALA A 582 -10.34 -13.57 -0.28
N ALA A 583 -11.67 -13.47 -0.21
CA ALA A 583 -12.44 -13.87 0.97
C ALA A 583 -12.38 -15.39 1.29
N ASP A 584 -12.07 -16.24 0.29
CA ASP A 584 -12.01 -17.69 0.45
C ASP A 584 -10.65 -18.19 0.96
N LEU A 585 -9.66 -17.30 1.01
CA LEU A 585 -8.27 -17.62 1.29
C LEU A 585 -8.07 -18.42 2.59
N ILE A 586 -8.71 -17.98 3.67
CA ILE A 586 -8.57 -18.63 4.98
C ILE A 586 -9.22 -20.00 4.99
N ARG A 587 -10.36 -20.16 4.32
CA ARG A 587 -11.01 -21.46 4.19
C ARG A 587 -10.11 -22.44 3.44
N LEU A 588 -9.49 -21.98 2.34
CA LEU A 588 -8.59 -22.80 1.56
C LEU A 588 -7.33 -23.19 2.35
N HIS A 589 -6.70 -22.22 3.03
CA HIS A 589 -5.51 -22.48 3.83
C HIS A 589 -5.79 -23.48 4.97
N ARG A 590 -6.94 -23.33 5.65
CA ARG A 590 -7.39 -24.28 6.67
C ARG A 590 -7.67 -25.67 6.09
N ALA A 591 -8.36 -25.75 4.95
CA ALA A 591 -8.68 -27.03 4.33
C ALA A 591 -7.42 -27.79 3.87
N LEU A 592 -6.39 -27.07 3.40
CA LEU A 592 -5.06 -27.64 3.13
C LEU A 592 -4.40 -28.17 4.41
N ALA A 593 -4.42 -27.41 5.50
CA ALA A 593 -3.89 -27.84 6.79
C ALA A 593 -4.60 -29.08 7.34
N GLU A 594 -5.94 -29.12 7.28
CA GLU A 594 -6.74 -30.30 7.63
C GLU A 594 -6.46 -31.51 6.73
N SER A 595 -6.01 -31.27 5.49
CA SER A 595 -5.54 -32.29 4.55
C SER A 595 -4.07 -32.69 4.76
N GLY A 596 -3.40 -32.15 5.78
CA GLY A 596 -2.01 -32.46 6.13
C GLY A 596 -0.96 -31.67 5.35
N TRP A 597 -1.30 -30.49 4.83
CA TRP A 597 -0.43 -29.65 4.01
C TRP A 597 -0.31 -28.22 4.52
N ASP A 598 0.90 -27.66 4.50
CA ASP A 598 1.21 -26.27 4.84
C ASP A 598 2.37 -25.74 3.98
N GLY A 599 2.89 -24.53 4.24
CA GLY A 599 4.07 -23.96 3.59
C GLY A 599 3.78 -22.97 2.48
N VAL A 600 2.50 -22.68 2.22
CA VAL A 600 2.06 -21.69 1.22
C VAL A 600 1.59 -20.44 1.94
N ALA A 601 2.12 -19.27 1.56
CA ALA A 601 1.68 -18.02 2.14
C ALA A 601 0.34 -17.57 1.51
N PRO A 602 -0.49 -16.82 2.26
CA PRO A 602 -1.74 -16.26 1.77
C PRO A 602 -1.65 -15.56 0.39
N LYS A 603 -0.57 -14.80 0.17
CA LYS A 603 -0.31 -14.08 -1.07
C LYS A 603 -0.03 -14.98 -2.28
N ASP A 604 0.46 -16.20 -2.06
CA ASP A 604 0.81 -17.11 -3.14
C ASP A 604 -0.45 -17.73 -3.76
N LEU A 605 -1.48 -17.95 -2.93
CA LEU A 605 -2.81 -18.42 -3.37
C LEU A 605 -3.62 -17.35 -4.09
N LEU A 606 -3.44 -16.08 -3.72
CA LEU A 606 -4.14 -14.95 -4.35
C LEU A 606 -3.35 -14.30 -5.48
N GLY A 607 -2.12 -14.74 -5.71
CA GLY A 607 -1.24 -14.22 -6.75
C GLY A 607 -1.55 -14.77 -8.15
N PRO A 608 -0.78 -14.33 -9.16
CA PRO A 608 -0.88 -14.84 -10.53
C PRO A 608 -0.38 -16.28 -10.71
N ALA A 609 0.22 -16.90 -9.70
CA ALA A 609 0.77 -18.25 -9.80
C ALA A 609 -0.30 -19.27 -10.20
N THR A 610 0.06 -20.20 -11.09
CA THR A 610 -0.79 -21.37 -11.34
C THR A 610 -0.91 -22.21 -10.07
N LEU A 611 -2.02 -22.93 -9.89
CA LEU A 611 -2.13 -23.85 -8.75
C LEU A 611 -0.99 -24.89 -8.75
N ARG A 612 -0.50 -25.32 -9.92
CA ARG A 612 0.69 -26.16 -10.03
C ARG A 612 1.94 -25.52 -9.44
N GLY A 613 2.17 -24.24 -9.74
CA GLY A 613 3.28 -23.47 -9.14
C GLY A 613 3.13 -23.27 -7.63
N VAL A 614 1.90 -23.16 -7.13
CA VAL A 614 1.62 -23.10 -5.69
C VAL A 614 1.84 -24.47 -5.03
N ALA A 615 1.41 -25.56 -5.67
CA ALA A 615 1.55 -26.92 -5.14
C ALA A 615 3.01 -27.35 -4.94
N ALA A 616 3.95 -26.76 -5.69
CA ALA A 616 5.37 -26.98 -5.53
C ALA A 616 5.94 -26.41 -4.20
N GLN A 617 5.22 -25.49 -3.56
CA GLN A 617 5.61 -24.89 -2.27
C GLN A 617 4.97 -25.60 -1.07
N LEU A 618 3.97 -26.47 -1.31
CA LEU A 618 3.33 -27.23 -0.25
C LEU A 618 4.27 -28.27 0.35
N SER A 619 4.22 -28.37 1.66
CA SER A 619 4.97 -29.32 2.48
C SER A 619 4.03 -30.11 3.37
N ARG A 620 4.35 -31.38 3.63
CA ARG A 620 3.56 -32.21 4.55
C ARG A 620 3.74 -31.68 5.96
N ILE A 621 2.64 -31.53 6.67
CA ILE A 621 2.67 -31.31 8.12
C ILE A 621 3.17 -32.62 8.73
N THR A 622 4.44 -32.66 9.14
CA THR A 622 4.99 -33.78 9.90
C THR A 622 4.59 -33.64 11.36
N ASP A 623 4.22 -34.75 12.02
CA ASP A 623 3.83 -34.84 13.45
C ASP A 623 4.98 -34.53 14.44
N SER A 624 5.83 -33.53 14.16
CA SER A 624 6.92 -33.07 15.03
C SER A 624 6.60 -31.76 15.76
N LEU A 625 5.32 -31.34 15.83
CA LEU A 625 4.89 -30.12 16.53
C LEU A 625 3.87 -30.37 17.65
N SER A 626 3.79 -31.58 18.20
CA SER A 626 3.04 -31.83 19.43
C SER A 626 3.73 -31.32 20.72
N GLU A 627 4.94 -30.75 20.64
CA GLU A 627 5.65 -30.15 21.79
C GLU A 627 5.92 -28.64 21.69
N ALA A 628 5.50 -27.95 20.61
CA ALA A 628 5.75 -26.50 20.44
C ALA A 628 4.47 -25.63 20.46
N GLY A 629 3.32 -26.21 20.78
CA GLY A 629 1.99 -25.56 20.75
C GLY A 629 1.59 -24.73 21.97
N GLU A 630 2.54 -24.28 22.80
CA GLU A 630 2.23 -23.40 23.95
C GLU A 630 2.94 -22.03 23.93
N ASN A 631 3.76 -21.70 22.92
CA ASN A 631 4.32 -20.35 22.78
C ASN A 631 4.69 -20.02 21.32
N ALA A 632 3.73 -19.51 20.55
CA ALA A 632 3.95 -18.64 19.39
C ALA A 632 2.63 -17.93 19.10
#